data_AF-A0A8X6XET3-F1
#
_entry.id   AF-A0A8X6XET3-F1
#
_cell.length_a   1.000
_cell.length_b   1.000
_cell.length_c   1.000
_cell.angle_alpha   90.00
_cell.angle_beta   90.00
_cell.angle_gamma   90.00
#
_symmetry.space_group_name_H-M   'P 1'
#
loop_
_entity.id
_entity.type
_entity.pdbx_description
1 polymer ?
#
loop_
_entity_poly.entity_id
_entity_poly.type
_entity_poly.pdbx_seq_one_letter_code
_entity_poly.pdbx_strand_id
1 'polypeptide(L)'
;MLHPCHSLNLPNYKTYRNDRTTHRGGGTAILIKSSIPHHILDIKTHNIENTTLNIEGDRNITISSIYRPPRSPAPTLVTDLLKIFRNRPECLIVGDLNANHRTWNQHPTPNSAGTVLTNSLGTVDLQSQPQKNPQ
;
A
#
# COMPACT_ATOMS: atom_id res chain seq x y z
N MET A 1 -1.14 -13.75 5.22
CA MET A 1 -1.55 -13.88 3.80
C MET A 1 -3.04 -14.04 3.77
N LEU A 2 -3.76 -13.19 3.01
CA LEU A 2 -5.21 -13.21 2.98
C LEU A 2 -5.67 -14.37 2.11
N HIS A 3 -6.30 -15.37 2.73
CA HIS A 3 -6.92 -16.47 2.02
C HIS A 3 -8.40 -16.13 1.78
N PRO A 4 -8.94 -16.30 0.55
CA PRO A 4 -10.34 -15.98 0.25
C PRO A 4 -11.34 -16.72 1.15
N CYS A 5 -11.00 -17.95 1.55
CA CYS A 5 -11.87 -18.81 2.33
C CYS A 5 -11.87 -18.50 3.84
N HIS A 6 -11.05 -17.56 4.31
CA HIS A 6 -11.02 -17.18 5.73
C HIS A 6 -11.80 -15.88 5.95
N SER A 7 -12.75 -15.92 6.88
CA SER A 7 -13.46 -14.72 7.32
C SER A 7 -12.56 -13.85 8.21
N LEU A 8 -12.43 -12.58 7.87
CA LEU A 8 -11.73 -11.59 8.68
C LEU A 8 -12.76 -10.62 9.26
N ASN A 9 -13.35 -11.02 10.38
CA ASN A 9 -14.43 -10.30 11.03
C ASN A 9 -14.00 -9.85 12.43
N LEU A 10 -14.14 -8.55 12.71
CA LEU A 10 -13.88 -7.98 14.02
C LEU A 10 -15.10 -7.13 14.43
N PRO A 11 -15.69 -7.35 15.61
CA PRO A 11 -16.88 -6.60 16.04
C PRO A 11 -16.63 -5.08 16.00
N ASN A 12 -17.60 -4.33 15.49
CA ASN A 12 -17.56 -2.87 15.31
C ASN A 12 -16.53 -2.38 14.27
N TYR A 13 -16.02 -3.26 13.40
CA TYR A 13 -15.20 -2.88 12.25
C TYR A 13 -15.85 -3.36 10.95
N LYS A 14 -15.70 -2.55 9.90
CA LYS A 14 -15.92 -2.96 8.52
C LYS A 14 -14.58 -3.44 7.96
N THR A 15 -14.62 -4.58 7.28
CA THR A 15 -13.46 -5.16 6.60
C THR A 15 -13.60 -4.92 5.11
N TYR A 16 -12.61 -4.25 4.52
CA TYR A 16 -12.44 -4.16 3.07
C TYR A 16 -11.23 -4.97 2.69
N ARG A 17 -11.33 -5.77 1.63
CA ARG A 17 -10.24 -6.63 1.18
C ARG A 17 -10.21 -6.75 -0.34
N ASN A 18 -9.01 -6.95 -0.86
CA ASN A 18 -8.74 -7.30 -2.23
C ASN A 18 -7.90 -8.57 -2.21
N ASP A 19 -8.53 -9.71 -2.46
CA ASP A 19 -7.86 -11.02 -2.40
C ASP A 19 -7.24 -11.37 -3.74
N ARG A 20 -6.00 -11.85 -3.72
CA ARG A 20 -5.41 -12.50 -4.88
C ARG A 20 -6.03 -13.88 -5.07
N THR A 21 -6.57 -14.14 -6.25
CA THR A 21 -7.18 -15.43 -6.63
C THR A 21 -6.31 -16.28 -7.55
N THR A 22 -5.25 -15.71 -8.14
CA THR A 22 -4.47 -16.35 -9.21
C THR A 22 -3.27 -17.18 -8.71
N HIS A 23 -2.65 -16.78 -7.61
CA HIS A 23 -1.46 -17.44 -7.05
C HIS A 23 -1.47 -17.39 -5.52
N ARG A 24 -0.69 -18.27 -4.89
CA ARG A 24 -0.41 -18.22 -3.45
C ARG A 24 0.36 -16.92 -3.12
N GLY A 25 0.01 -16.26 -2.04
CA GLY A 25 0.64 -14.99 -1.65
C GLY A 25 -0.25 -13.78 -1.91
N GLY A 26 -0.05 -12.72 -1.12
CA GLY A 26 -0.69 -11.44 -1.35
C GLY A 26 -2.08 -11.27 -0.77
N GLY A 27 -2.85 -10.44 -1.46
CA GLY A 27 -4.05 -9.79 -0.99
C GLY A 27 -3.74 -8.62 -0.04
N THR A 28 -4.65 -7.65 0.01
CA THR A 28 -4.61 -6.53 0.97
C THR A 28 -5.94 -6.39 1.67
N ALA A 29 -5.93 -5.81 2.87
CA ALA A 29 -7.15 -5.53 3.63
C ALA A 29 -6.99 -4.30 4.53
N ILE A 30 -8.09 -3.60 4.76
CA ILE A 30 -8.23 -2.55 5.76
C ILE A 30 -9.41 -2.89 6.66
N LEU A 31 -9.18 -2.88 7.97
CA LEU A 31 -10.22 -2.92 8.99
C LEU A 31 -10.38 -1.51 9.54
N ILE A 32 -11.58 -0.97 9.48
CA ILE A 32 -11.90 0.38 9.93
C ILE A 32 -13.11 0.36 10.85
N LYS A 33 -13.11 1.13 11.94
CA LYS A 33 -14.25 1.20 12.86
C LYS A 33 -15.50 1.59 12.08
N SER A 34 -16.61 0.88 12.30
CA SER A 34 -17.88 1.12 11.59
C SER A 34 -18.44 2.52 11.81
N SER A 35 -18.06 3.17 12.92
CA SER A 35 -18.48 4.53 13.28
C SER A 35 -17.71 5.64 12.55
N ILE A 36 -16.60 5.33 11.88
CA ILE A 36 -15.84 6.31 11.09
C ILE A 36 -16.52 6.41 9.72
N PRO A 37 -16.92 7.59 9.23
CA PRO A 37 -17.43 7.75 7.86
C PRO A 37 -16.34 7.51 6.81
N HIS A 38 -16.60 6.65 5.82
CA HIS A 38 -15.65 6.30 4.77
C HIS A 38 -16.32 5.58 3.59
N HIS A 39 -15.63 5.56 2.45
CA HIS A 39 -16.01 4.76 1.28
C HIS A 39 -14.79 4.16 0.57
N ILE A 40 -15.02 3.09 -0.20
CA ILE A 40 -13.97 2.43 -0.99
C ILE A 40 -13.66 3.22 -2.27
N LEU A 41 -12.38 3.23 -2.65
CA LEU A 41 -11.93 3.72 -3.95
C LEU A 41 -11.42 2.55 -4.80
N ASP A 42 -11.97 2.37 -6.00
CA ASP A 42 -11.48 1.38 -6.95
C ASP A 42 -10.32 1.96 -7.79
N ILE A 43 -9.09 1.68 -7.36
CA ILE A 43 -7.88 2.14 -8.05
C ILE A 43 -7.20 0.95 -8.74
N LYS A 44 -7.13 0.99 -10.08
CA LYS A 44 -6.50 -0.08 -10.87
C LYS A 44 -5.00 0.15 -11.07
N THR A 45 -4.19 -0.64 -10.39
CA THR A 45 -2.73 -0.74 -10.54
C THR A 45 -2.36 -1.99 -11.35
N HIS A 46 -1.16 -2.03 -11.92
CA HIS A 46 -0.71 -3.17 -12.73
C HIS A 46 -0.09 -4.29 -11.89
N ASN A 47 0.85 -3.93 -11.03
CA ASN A 47 1.70 -4.88 -10.30
C ASN A 47 1.71 -4.66 -8.79
N ILE A 48 0.95 -3.67 -8.30
CA ILE A 48 0.66 -3.43 -6.90
C ILE A 48 -0.76 -3.92 -6.65
N GLU A 49 -0.97 -4.68 -5.59
CA GLU A 49 -2.30 -4.94 -5.04
C GLU A 49 -2.64 -3.84 -4.07
N ASN A 50 -3.88 -3.35 -4.11
CA ASN A 50 -4.30 -2.29 -3.21
C ASN A 50 -5.74 -2.51 -2.73
N THR A 51 -5.98 -2.09 -1.49
CA THR A 51 -7.31 -1.85 -0.92
C THR A 51 -7.28 -0.41 -0.44
N THR A 52 -8.08 0.45 -1.06
CA THR A 52 -8.00 1.89 -0.83
C THR A 52 -9.33 2.42 -0.31
N LEU A 53 -9.26 3.17 0.80
CA LEU A 53 -10.40 3.86 1.39
C LEU A 53 -10.18 5.36 1.39
N ASN A 54 -11.25 6.12 1.18
CA ASN A 54 -11.30 7.54 1.50
C ASN A 54 -12.09 7.72 2.80
N ILE A 55 -11.43 8.25 3.82
CA ILE A 55 -12.01 8.59 5.12
C ILE A 55 -12.53 10.03 5.04
N GLU A 56 -13.77 10.22 5.47
CA GLU A 56 -14.45 11.51 5.42
C GLU A 56 -14.26 12.28 6.74
N GLY A 57 -14.07 13.59 6.62
CA GLY A 57 -13.88 14.52 7.74
C GLY A 57 -13.69 15.94 7.22
N ASP A 58 -13.20 16.85 8.05
CA ASP A 58 -12.90 18.25 7.64
C ASP A 58 -11.90 18.29 6.47
N ARG A 59 -10.95 17.36 6.47
CA ARG A 59 -10.13 17.02 5.32
C ARG A 59 -10.25 15.52 5.06
N ASN A 60 -10.58 15.16 3.82
CA ASN A 60 -10.63 13.77 3.41
C ASN A 60 -9.21 13.19 3.39
N ILE A 61 -9.04 12.00 3.98
CA ILE A 61 -7.77 11.27 4.00
C ILE A 61 -7.92 9.99 3.20
N THR A 62 -7.09 9.79 2.18
CA THR A 62 -6.99 8.50 1.51
C THR A 62 -6.00 7.60 2.24
N ILE A 63 -6.40 6.36 2.52
CA ILE A 63 -5.51 5.32 3.01
C ILE A 63 -5.52 4.15 2.02
N SER A 64 -4.34 3.73 1.58
CA SER A 64 -4.17 2.57 0.71
C SER A 64 -3.31 1.52 1.39
N SER A 65 -3.89 0.35 1.65
CA SER A 65 -3.14 -0.85 2.02
C SER A 65 -2.60 -1.49 0.75
N ILE A 66 -1.28 -1.66 0.65
CA ILE A 66 -0.65 -2.14 -0.58
C ILE A 66 0.22 -3.39 -0.39
N TYR A 67 0.32 -4.19 -1.44
CA TYR A 67 1.29 -5.26 -1.54
C TYR A 67 1.86 -5.35 -2.96
N ARG A 68 3.17 -5.25 -3.11
CA ARG A 68 3.87 -5.49 -4.37
C ARG A 68 4.62 -6.81 -4.28
N PRO A 69 4.31 -7.81 -5.12
CA PRO A 69 5.10 -9.05 -5.20
C PRO A 69 6.59 -8.79 -5.43
N PRO A 70 7.48 -9.61 -4.84
CA PRO A 70 8.93 -9.41 -4.94
C PRO A 70 9.45 -9.50 -6.38
N ARG A 71 8.79 -10.26 -7.26
CA ARG A 71 9.17 -10.45 -8.66
C ARG A 71 8.44 -9.51 -9.63
N SER A 72 7.67 -8.55 -9.12
CA SER A 72 7.03 -7.55 -9.98
C SER A 72 8.09 -6.73 -10.73
N PRO A 73 7.80 -6.24 -11.95
CA PRO A 73 8.67 -5.30 -12.65
C PRO A 73 8.91 -4.02 -11.83
N ALA A 74 10.16 -3.56 -11.74
CA ALA A 74 10.50 -2.30 -11.07
C ALA A 74 9.99 -1.05 -11.83
N PRO A 75 10.03 -0.97 -13.18
CA PRO A 75 9.62 0.24 -13.89
C PRO A 75 8.16 0.67 -13.67
N THR A 76 7.25 -0.25 -13.37
CA THR A 76 5.83 0.09 -13.15
C THR A 76 5.53 0.56 -11.73
N LEU A 77 6.46 0.42 -10.78
CA LEU A 77 6.27 0.74 -9.37
C LEU A 77 5.81 2.18 -9.17
N VAL A 78 6.56 3.12 -9.74
CA VAL A 78 6.30 4.56 -9.56
C VAL A 78 4.99 4.95 -10.23
N THR A 79 4.72 4.43 -11.44
CA THR A 79 3.45 4.69 -12.13
C THR A 79 2.24 4.18 -11.34
N ASP A 80 2.34 2.98 -10.74
CA ASP A 80 1.25 2.44 -9.91
C ASP A 80 1.06 3.25 -8.63
N LEU A 81 2.14 3.69 -7.97
CA LEU A 81 2.05 4.59 -6.81
C LEU A 81 1.42 5.94 -7.18
N LEU A 82 1.81 6.54 -8.31
CA LEU A 82 1.24 7.80 -8.77
C LEU A 82 -0.26 7.70 -9.04
N LYS A 83 -0.76 6.55 -9.53
CA LYS A 83 -2.21 6.32 -9.66
C LYS A 83 -2.92 6.40 -8.31
N ILE A 84 -2.30 5.89 -7.25
CA ILE A 84 -2.84 5.96 -5.89
C ILE A 84 -2.80 7.40 -5.39
N PHE A 85 -1.71 8.15 -5.57
CA PHE A 85 -1.59 9.54 -5.11
C PHE A 85 -2.40 10.58 -5.91
N ARG A 86 -2.74 10.28 -7.18
CA ARG A 86 -3.33 11.27 -8.10
C ARG A 86 -4.59 11.94 -7.54
N ASN A 87 -4.57 13.26 -7.41
CA ASN A 87 -5.66 14.09 -6.89
C ASN A 87 -6.05 13.79 -5.42
N ARG A 88 -5.13 13.26 -4.62
CA ARG A 88 -5.35 12.94 -3.20
C ARG A 88 -4.22 13.56 -2.37
N PRO A 89 -4.36 14.84 -1.96
CA PRO A 89 -3.30 15.57 -1.27
C PRO A 89 -2.98 14.97 0.11
N GLU A 90 -3.98 14.42 0.79
CA GLU A 90 -3.85 13.73 2.08
C GLU A 90 -3.93 12.22 1.81
N CYS A 91 -2.78 11.60 1.51
CA CYS A 91 -2.72 10.19 1.13
C CYS A 91 -1.65 9.44 1.93
N LEU A 92 -2.08 8.38 2.61
CA LEU A 92 -1.21 7.47 3.33
C LEU A 92 -1.20 6.10 2.63
N ILE A 93 -0.01 5.66 2.22
CA ILE A 93 0.20 4.33 1.67
C ILE A 93 0.95 3.49 2.71
N VAL A 94 0.40 2.34 3.07
CA VAL A 94 0.99 1.42 4.04
C VAL A 94 1.01 0.02 3.47
N GLY A 95 2.14 -0.67 3.58
CA GLY A 95 2.24 -2.06 3.18
C GLY A 95 3.64 -2.47 2.79
N ASP A 96 3.73 -3.58 2.06
CA ASP A 96 5.00 -4.16 1.64
C ASP A 96 5.23 -3.94 0.14
N LEU A 97 6.20 -3.08 -0.16
CA LEU A 97 6.62 -2.76 -1.52
C LEU A 97 7.64 -3.75 -2.09
N ASN A 98 8.19 -4.64 -1.25
CA ASN A 98 9.36 -5.45 -1.59
C ASN A 98 10.49 -4.62 -2.24
N ALA A 99 10.70 -3.40 -1.71
CA ALA A 99 11.65 -2.41 -2.20
C ALA A 99 12.71 -2.13 -1.14
N ASN A 100 13.92 -2.67 -1.36
CA ASN A 100 15.02 -2.55 -0.41
C ASN A 100 15.90 -1.37 -0.77
N HIS A 101 16.10 -0.46 0.19
CA HIS A 101 17.03 0.66 0.05
C HIS A 101 17.44 1.20 1.42
N ARG A 102 18.73 1.53 1.54
CA ARG A 102 19.37 2.03 2.77
C ARG A 102 18.69 3.26 3.40
N THR A 103 17.90 3.99 2.63
CA THR A 103 17.20 5.21 3.05
C THR A 103 16.06 4.94 4.04
N TRP A 104 15.38 3.78 3.96
CA TRP A 104 14.22 3.47 4.79
C TRP A 104 14.25 2.07 5.41
N ASN A 105 15.12 1.18 4.93
CA ASN A 105 15.46 -0.05 5.63
C ASN A 105 16.98 -0.19 5.66
N GLN A 106 17.55 -0.66 6.77
CA GLN A 106 19.00 -0.85 6.92
C GLN A 106 19.55 -2.01 6.06
N HIS A 107 18.86 -2.36 4.97
CA HIS A 107 19.24 -3.45 4.11
C HIS A 107 20.53 -3.09 3.34
N PRO A 108 21.58 -3.91 3.42
CA PRO A 108 22.90 -3.54 2.89
C PRO A 108 22.90 -3.40 1.36
N THR A 109 22.07 -4.17 0.67
CA THR A 109 22.02 -4.17 -0.81
C THR A 109 20.65 -3.68 -1.29
N PRO A 110 20.57 -2.52 -1.96
CA PRO A 110 19.31 -2.10 -2.57
C PRO A 110 18.92 -3.02 -3.72
N ASN A 111 17.61 -3.20 -3.93
CA ASN A 111 17.09 -3.91 -5.11
C ASN A 111 16.55 -2.91 -6.14
N SER A 112 16.24 -3.39 -7.35
CA SER A 112 15.79 -2.52 -8.45
C SER A 112 14.56 -1.69 -8.10
N ALA A 113 13.61 -2.26 -7.36
CA ALA A 113 12.43 -1.55 -6.86
C ALA A 113 12.81 -0.42 -5.88
N GLY A 114 13.72 -0.69 -4.95
CA GLY A 114 14.22 0.33 -4.02
C GLY A 114 14.96 1.46 -4.72
N THR A 115 15.87 1.13 -5.64
CA THR A 115 16.59 2.15 -6.43
C THR A 115 15.64 3.03 -7.24
N VAL A 116 14.68 2.44 -7.95
CA VAL A 116 13.68 3.19 -8.72
C VAL A 116 12.86 4.10 -7.82
N LEU A 117 12.40 3.59 -6.67
CA LEU A 117 11.62 4.38 -5.73
C LEU A 117 12.43 5.55 -5.18
N THR A 118 13.66 5.32 -4.70
CA THR A 118 14.54 6.38 -4.16
C THR A 118 14.79 7.48 -5.18
N ASN A 119 15.06 7.12 -6.44
CA ASN A 119 15.29 8.09 -7.50
C ASN A 119 14.05 8.96 -7.78
N SER A 120 12.85 8.44 -7.52
CA SER A 120 11.58 9.16 -7.70
C SER A 120 11.13 9.96 -6.47
N LEU A 121 11.61 9.65 -5.26
CA LEU A 121 11.25 10.39 -4.03
C LEU A 121 11.67 11.87 -4.07
N GLY A 122 12.71 12.24 -4.84
CA GLY A 122 13.09 13.64 -5.03
C GLY A 122 12.20 14.41 -6.01
N THR A 123 11.32 13.71 -6.75
CA THR A 123 10.45 14.30 -7.79
C THR A 123 8.99 14.40 -7.37
N VAL A 124 8.62 13.76 -6.26
CA VAL A 124 7.26 13.70 -5.72
C VAL A 124 7.40 13.94 -4.21
N ASP A 125 6.57 14.78 -3.59
CA ASP A 125 6.62 15.08 -2.14
C ASP A 125 6.19 13.85 -1.31
N LEU A 126 7.02 12.81 -1.34
CA LEU A 126 6.83 11.52 -0.71
C LEU A 126 7.83 11.38 0.42
N GLN A 127 7.33 11.29 1.64
CA GLN A 127 8.15 11.09 2.82
C GLN A 127 8.14 9.61 3.22
N SER A 128 9.31 9.00 3.33
CA SER A 128 9.44 7.64 3.87
C SER A 128 9.67 7.67 5.37
N GLN A 129 8.98 6.81 6.12
CA GLN A 129 9.28 6.55 7.53
C GLN A 129 10.18 5.31 7.66
N PRO A 130 11.29 5.36 8.40
CA PRO A 130 12.18 4.20 8.57
C PRO A 130 11.45 3.04 9.25
N GLN A 131 11.60 1.81 8.72
CA GLN A 131 11.19 0.62 9.45
C GLN A 131 12.18 0.38 10.60
N LYS A 132 11.73 0.53 11.85
CA LYS A 132 12.51 0.07 13.01
C LYS A 132 12.48 -1.46 13.04
N ASN A 133 13.65 -2.10 12.93
CA ASN A 133 13.74 -3.53 13.20
C ASN A 133 13.44 -3.76 14.69
N PRO A 134 12.64 -4.79 15.04
CA PRO A 134 12.53 -5.21 16.43
C PRO A 134 13.92 -5.61 16.95
N GLN A 135 14.25 -5.16 18.16
CA GLN A 135 15.43 -5.63 18.91
C GLN A 135 15.23 -7.07 19.37
#